data_AF-A0A0D9V6P7-F1
#
_entry.id   AF-A0A0D9V6P7-F1
#
_cell.length_a   1.000
_cell.length_b   1.000
_cell.length_c   1.000
_cell.angle_alpha   90.00
_cell.angle_beta   90.00
_cell.angle_gamma   90.00
#
_symmetry.space_group_name_H-M   'P 1'
#
loop_
_entity.id
_entity.type
_entity.pdbx_description
1 polymer ?
#
loop_
_entity_poly.entity_id
_entity_poly.type
_entity_poly.pdbx_seq_one_letter_code
_entity_poly.pdbx_strand_id
1 'polypeptide(L)'
;MEACMIESLDQYFSCLISINISGKMTLICCYRFLVDRCTKDYLNGTDVKGKIVLCISLEISPLVLFQVALKTVLSAGASGLIFAQYTTDLLGITTACNGTACVLVDVDTANLISSYIRDASSSPVAKIEPTRTITGERVLAPKVAAFSSRGPSIDYPDIIKPDIAAPGSNILAAMKDQYQLGTGTSMATPHVAGIVALLKALHPDWSPAAVKSAIITTASVTDKRGIPILAEGMPRKIADPFDYGGGNIDPNSAADPGLIYDIDPSDYTKFFGCTIKTSVRCNATILRGYHLNLPSISVPDLRHPTTVSRTVTNVGEVNAVYHAETQSPPGVKMVVEPSVLVFDVANKIHTFKVSFSPLWKLQGDYTFGSLTWHNDKKSVRIPIAVRITIQDFYADVA
;
A
#
# COMPACT_ATOMS: atom_id res chain seq x y z
N MET A 1 -48.66 -31.59 2.57
CA MET A 1 -47.31 -32.10 2.84
C MET A 1 -46.70 -32.47 1.51
N GLU A 2 -45.84 -31.61 0.98
CA GLU A 2 -44.87 -31.97 -0.05
C GLU A 2 -43.73 -30.97 0.10
N ALA A 3 -42.55 -31.47 0.45
CA ALA A 3 -41.36 -30.66 0.61
C ALA A 3 -40.57 -30.73 -0.69
N CYS A 4 -40.14 -29.59 -1.21
CA CYS A 4 -39.12 -29.55 -2.25
C CYS A 4 -37.82 -29.08 -1.60
N MET A 5 -36.74 -29.84 -1.79
CA MET A 5 -35.48 -29.62 -1.08
C MET A 5 -34.69 -28.43 -1.63
N ILE A 6 -33.82 -27.90 -0.79
CA ILE A 6 -32.85 -26.85 -1.14
C ILE A 6 -31.67 -27.52 -1.84
N GLU A 7 -31.41 -27.14 -3.09
CA GLU A 7 -30.10 -27.31 -3.74
C GLU A 7 -29.48 -25.94 -4.05
N SER A 8 -28.18 -25.96 -4.37
CA SER A 8 -27.25 -24.86 -4.18
C SER A 8 -27.16 -23.85 -5.33
N LEU A 9 -26.57 -22.69 -4.99
CA LEU A 9 -25.98 -21.66 -5.86
C LEU A 9 -26.93 -20.74 -6.66
N ASP A 10 -26.52 -19.47 -6.71
CA ASP A 10 -26.85 -18.45 -7.72
C ASP A 10 -28.32 -18.20 -8.08
N GLN A 11 -29.10 -17.63 -7.16
CA GLN A 11 -30.30 -16.85 -7.53
C GLN A 11 -30.83 -15.86 -6.47
N TYR A 12 -30.16 -14.72 -6.31
CA TYR A 12 -30.77 -13.52 -5.72
C TYR A 12 -31.47 -12.69 -6.81
N PHE A 13 -32.79 -12.51 -6.71
CA PHE A 13 -33.60 -11.85 -7.75
C PHE A 13 -33.56 -10.30 -7.64
N SER A 14 -32.88 -9.59 -8.60
CA SER A 14 -32.53 -8.12 -8.60
C SER A 14 -32.85 -7.24 -9.87
N CYS A 15 -33.50 -6.05 -9.72
CA CYS A 15 -33.91 -4.94 -10.68
C CYS A 15 -34.21 -3.55 -9.97
N LEU A 16 -35.30 -2.75 -10.24
CA LEU A 16 -35.25 -1.26 -10.10
C LEU A 16 -36.43 -0.46 -9.43
N ILE A 17 -36.12 0.44 -8.48
CA ILE A 17 -37.00 1.49 -7.89
C ILE A 17 -36.60 2.89 -8.38
N SER A 18 -37.58 3.79 -8.51
CA SER A 18 -37.47 4.99 -9.33
C SER A 18 -38.23 6.22 -8.76
N ILE A 19 -37.55 7.02 -7.95
CA ILE A 19 -38.03 8.23 -7.24
C ILE A 19 -38.62 9.31 -8.16
N ASN A 20 -39.95 9.43 -8.32
CA ASN A 20 -40.57 10.44 -9.20
C ASN A 20 -41.02 11.71 -8.46
N ILE A 21 -41.00 12.87 -9.15
CA ILE A 21 -41.30 14.21 -8.59
C ILE A 21 -42.81 14.57 -8.65
N SER A 22 -43.64 13.81 -9.37
CA SER A 22 -45.10 13.98 -9.33
C SER A 22 -45.82 12.66 -9.05
N GLY A 23 -46.75 12.69 -8.09
CA GLY A 23 -47.38 11.49 -7.54
C GLY A 23 -48.47 10.90 -8.43
N LYS A 24 -48.32 9.62 -8.79
CA LYS A 24 -49.40 8.64 -9.04
C LYS A 24 -48.80 7.23 -8.95
N MET A 25 -49.58 6.28 -8.42
CA MET A 25 -49.11 4.95 -8.02
C MET A 25 -49.88 3.85 -8.76
N THR A 26 -49.16 2.85 -9.25
CA THR A 26 -49.73 1.60 -9.79
C THR A 26 -48.99 0.43 -9.17
N LEU A 27 -49.73 -0.59 -8.72
CA LEU A 27 -49.20 -1.65 -7.85
C LEU A 27 -49.02 -2.96 -8.63
N ILE A 28 -47.80 -3.52 -8.66
CA ILE A 28 -47.55 -4.92 -9.04
C ILE A 28 -46.52 -5.50 -8.05
N CYS A 29 -46.84 -6.64 -7.44
CA CYS A 29 -46.01 -7.28 -6.44
C CYS A 29 -45.36 -8.55 -7.01
N CYS A 30 -44.03 -8.54 -7.20
CA CYS A 30 -43.10 -9.52 -6.63
C CYS A 30 -41.66 -9.28 -7.11
N TYR A 31 -40.73 -9.29 -6.14
CA TYR A 31 -39.28 -9.48 -6.24
C TYR A 31 -38.58 -9.19 -7.57
N ARG A 32 -37.91 -8.02 -7.65
CA ARG A 32 -36.62 -7.91 -8.35
C ARG A 32 -35.91 -6.56 -8.00
N PHE A 33 -34.93 -6.49 -7.08
CA PHE A 33 -34.15 -5.23 -6.74
C PHE A 33 -32.58 -5.32 -6.58
N LEU A 34 -31.82 -4.49 -7.33
CA LEU A 34 -30.37 -4.05 -7.31
C LEU A 34 -29.83 -3.83 -8.75
N VAL A 35 -29.08 -2.75 -9.03
CA VAL A 35 -28.45 -2.50 -10.35
C VAL A 35 -26.93 -2.76 -10.28
N ASP A 36 -26.49 -3.90 -10.79
CA ASP A 36 -25.05 -4.19 -10.91
C ASP A 36 -24.42 -3.23 -11.93
N ARG A 37 -23.38 -2.51 -11.50
CA ARG A 37 -22.55 -1.58 -12.29
C ARG A 37 -23.26 -0.42 -13.01
N CYS A 38 -24.60 -0.38 -13.06
CA CYS A 38 -25.38 0.59 -13.83
C CYS A 38 -24.91 0.74 -15.29
N THR A 39 -24.65 -0.41 -15.95
CA THR A 39 -24.40 -0.43 -17.40
C THR A 39 -25.67 -0.15 -18.18
N LYS A 40 -25.51 0.11 -19.49
CA LYS A 40 -26.62 0.43 -20.39
C LYS A 40 -27.68 -0.67 -20.44
N ASP A 41 -27.27 -1.93 -20.33
CA ASP A 41 -28.16 -3.08 -20.42
C ASP A 41 -29.03 -3.22 -19.16
N TYR A 42 -28.46 -2.99 -17.97
CA TYR A 42 -29.19 -3.02 -16.70
C TYR A 42 -30.13 -1.82 -16.48
N LEU A 43 -29.89 -0.70 -17.17
CA LEU A 43 -30.77 0.48 -17.13
C LEU A 43 -31.86 0.45 -18.21
N ASN A 44 -31.77 -0.48 -19.18
CA ASN A 44 -32.77 -0.60 -20.24
C ASN A 44 -34.14 -0.98 -19.68
N GLY A 45 -35.21 -0.37 -20.22
CA GLY A 45 -36.58 -0.56 -19.73
C GLY A 45 -36.91 0.11 -18.39
N THR A 46 -35.99 0.88 -17.79
CA THR A 46 -36.23 1.58 -16.52
C THR A 46 -36.34 3.08 -16.71
N ASP A 47 -37.43 3.68 -16.22
CA ASP A 47 -37.47 5.12 -15.97
C ASP A 47 -36.47 5.46 -14.85
N VAL A 48 -35.49 6.33 -15.11
CA VAL A 48 -34.62 6.93 -14.08
C VAL A 48 -34.62 8.46 -14.15
N LYS A 49 -35.61 9.05 -14.84
CA LYS A 49 -35.60 10.47 -15.20
C LYS A 49 -35.94 11.39 -14.02
N GLY A 50 -35.01 12.28 -13.66
CA GLY A 50 -35.15 13.22 -12.54
C GLY A 50 -34.77 12.66 -11.16
N LYS A 51 -34.02 11.55 -11.10
CA LYS A 51 -33.94 10.67 -9.92
C LYS A 51 -32.49 10.44 -9.48
N ILE A 52 -32.27 10.10 -8.21
CA ILE A 52 -30.95 9.68 -7.72
C ILE A 52 -30.92 8.14 -7.76
N VAL A 53 -29.94 7.58 -8.48
CA VAL A 53 -29.82 6.12 -8.66
C VAL A 53 -28.78 5.55 -7.70
N LEU A 54 -29.10 4.44 -7.03
CA LEU A 54 -28.14 3.62 -6.29
C LEU A 54 -27.61 2.52 -7.21
N CYS A 55 -26.29 2.49 -7.41
CA CYS A 55 -25.57 1.49 -8.17
C CYS A 55 -24.57 0.78 -7.25
N ILE A 56 -24.35 -0.52 -7.43
CA ILE A 56 -23.34 -1.27 -6.65
C ILE A 56 -22.39 -1.98 -7.63
N SER A 57 -21.10 -2.02 -7.30
CA SER A 57 -20.15 -2.92 -7.95
C SER A 57 -19.21 -3.54 -6.92
N LEU A 58 -19.11 -4.87 -6.95
CA LEU A 58 -18.29 -5.66 -6.04
C LEU A 58 -17.05 -6.28 -6.71
N GLU A 59 -16.79 -5.95 -7.98
CA GLU A 59 -15.65 -6.51 -8.74
C GLU A 59 -14.32 -5.79 -8.48
N ILE A 60 -13.23 -6.51 -8.73
CA ILE A 60 -11.84 -6.05 -8.51
C ILE A 60 -11.41 -5.13 -9.67
N SER A 61 -11.91 -3.88 -9.65
CA SER A 61 -11.50 -2.78 -10.54
C SER A 61 -11.87 -2.98 -12.05
N PRO A 62 -11.85 -1.93 -12.90
CA PRO A 62 -11.09 -0.69 -12.78
C PRO A 62 -11.84 0.46 -12.08
N LEU A 63 -11.04 1.45 -11.66
CA LEU A 63 -11.42 2.81 -11.23
C LEU A 63 -12.32 3.59 -12.23
N VAL A 64 -12.60 2.99 -13.39
CA VAL A 64 -13.40 3.50 -14.51
C VAL A 64 -14.90 3.22 -14.33
N LEU A 65 -15.28 2.19 -13.55
CA LEU A 65 -16.68 1.76 -13.42
C LEU A 65 -17.61 2.87 -12.92
N PHE A 66 -17.19 3.65 -11.93
CA PHE A 66 -17.92 4.84 -11.47
C PHE A 66 -18.21 5.82 -12.60
N GLN A 67 -17.22 6.12 -13.44
CA GLN A 67 -17.36 7.11 -14.53
C GLN A 67 -18.27 6.59 -15.64
N VAL A 68 -18.25 5.29 -15.92
CA VAL A 68 -19.15 4.63 -16.88
C VAL A 68 -20.59 4.62 -16.33
N ALA A 69 -20.78 4.22 -15.07
CA ALA A 69 -22.08 4.25 -14.39
C ALA A 69 -22.67 5.67 -14.40
N LEU A 70 -21.89 6.68 -13.99
CA LEU A 70 -22.29 8.09 -13.98
C LEU A 70 -22.71 8.57 -15.37
N LYS A 71 -21.90 8.35 -16.41
CA LYS A 71 -22.25 8.72 -17.78
C LYS A 71 -23.54 8.04 -18.24
N THR A 72 -23.73 6.76 -17.92
CA THR A 72 -24.90 5.99 -18.35
C THR A 72 -26.17 6.45 -17.64
N VAL A 73 -26.12 6.61 -16.31
CA VAL A 73 -27.20 7.10 -15.45
C VAL A 73 -27.64 8.51 -15.86
N LEU A 74 -26.71 9.42 -16.12
CA LEU A 74 -27.02 10.77 -16.61
C LEU A 74 -27.57 10.78 -18.04
N SER A 75 -27.07 9.92 -18.93
CA SER A 75 -27.61 9.77 -20.29
C SER A 75 -29.05 9.25 -20.29
N ALA A 76 -29.45 8.50 -19.27
CA ALA A 76 -30.82 8.05 -19.04
C ALA A 76 -31.71 9.11 -18.34
N GLY A 77 -31.18 10.32 -18.07
CA GLY A 77 -31.92 11.46 -17.54
C GLY A 77 -32.00 11.56 -16.02
N ALA A 78 -31.19 10.80 -15.29
CA ALA A 78 -31.11 10.88 -13.83
C ALA A 78 -30.54 12.22 -13.33
N SER A 79 -30.84 12.56 -12.08
CA SER A 79 -30.37 13.77 -11.39
C SER A 79 -29.18 13.53 -10.46
N GLY A 80 -28.81 12.28 -10.19
CA GLY A 80 -27.64 11.97 -9.38
C GLY A 80 -27.31 10.49 -9.25
N LEU A 81 -26.16 10.20 -8.64
CA LEU A 81 -25.61 8.85 -8.48
C LEU A 81 -25.06 8.62 -7.06
N ILE A 82 -25.56 7.58 -6.40
CA ILE A 82 -24.90 6.95 -5.25
C ILE A 82 -24.26 5.67 -5.78
N PHE A 83 -22.93 5.57 -5.72
CA PHE A 83 -22.20 4.41 -6.24
C PHE A 83 -21.46 3.71 -5.11
N ALA A 84 -21.87 2.47 -4.85
CA ALA A 84 -21.26 1.62 -3.85
C ALA A 84 -20.12 0.82 -4.45
N GLN A 85 -18.96 0.87 -3.79
CA GLN A 85 -17.78 0.11 -4.14
C GLN A 85 -16.91 -0.12 -2.91
N TYR A 86 -15.88 -0.94 -3.03
CA TYR A 86 -14.84 -1.02 -2.01
C TYR A 86 -14.13 0.33 -1.89
N THR A 87 -13.98 0.79 -0.63
CA THR A 87 -13.47 2.13 -0.35
C THR A 87 -11.97 2.23 -0.59
N THR A 88 -11.59 3.17 -1.44
CA THR A 88 -10.21 3.58 -1.72
C THR A 88 -10.12 5.10 -1.58
N ASP A 89 -8.96 5.62 -1.15
CA ASP A 89 -8.77 7.06 -0.93
C ASP A 89 -8.52 7.84 -2.24
N LEU A 90 -9.31 7.60 -3.30
CA LEU A 90 -9.09 8.19 -4.62
C LEU A 90 -10.18 9.21 -5.01
N LEU A 91 -10.07 10.45 -4.52
CA LEU A 91 -11.02 11.53 -4.84
C LEU A 91 -11.00 11.93 -6.32
N GLY A 92 -9.91 11.64 -7.05
CA GLY A 92 -9.81 11.95 -8.48
C GLY A 92 -10.95 11.38 -9.33
N ILE A 93 -11.55 10.25 -8.92
CA ILE A 93 -12.71 9.64 -9.59
C ILE A 93 -13.93 10.58 -9.58
N THR A 94 -14.18 11.29 -8.47
CA THR A 94 -15.38 12.12 -8.30
C THR A 94 -15.32 13.45 -9.07
N THR A 95 -14.18 13.81 -9.65
CA THR A 95 -14.07 14.96 -10.57
C THR A 95 -15.00 14.84 -11.78
N ALA A 96 -15.31 13.60 -12.19
CA ALA A 96 -16.23 13.30 -13.29
C ALA A 96 -17.68 13.79 -13.03
N CYS A 97 -18.04 14.11 -11.79
CA CYS A 97 -19.40 14.55 -11.45
C CYS A 97 -19.73 15.96 -11.95
N ASN A 98 -18.73 16.85 -12.08
CA ASN A 98 -18.86 18.14 -12.77
C ASN A 98 -20.14 18.94 -12.42
N GLY A 99 -20.43 19.12 -11.12
CA GLY A 99 -21.62 19.82 -10.62
C GLY A 99 -22.87 18.94 -10.42
N THR A 100 -22.86 17.70 -10.89
CA THR A 100 -23.90 16.69 -10.61
C THR A 100 -23.80 16.19 -9.16
N ALA A 101 -24.95 15.97 -8.52
CA ALA A 101 -25.03 15.30 -7.23
C ALA A 101 -24.54 13.84 -7.34
N CYS A 102 -23.36 13.55 -6.80
CA CYS A 102 -22.79 12.20 -6.79
C CYS A 102 -22.11 11.89 -5.46
N VAL A 103 -22.03 10.60 -5.09
CA VAL A 103 -21.25 10.17 -3.92
C VAL A 103 -20.76 8.72 -4.09
N LEU A 104 -19.54 8.45 -3.60
CA LEU A 104 -19.01 7.10 -3.41
C LEU A 104 -19.31 6.65 -1.98
N VAL A 105 -19.81 5.42 -1.82
CA VAL A 105 -20.10 4.81 -0.51
C VAL A 105 -19.50 3.41 -0.41
N ASP A 106 -19.25 2.94 0.81
CA ASP A 106 -18.95 1.52 1.04
C ASP A 106 -20.21 0.64 0.93
N VAL A 107 -19.97 -0.67 0.88
CA VAL A 107 -21.02 -1.70 0.72
C VAL A 107 -21.98 -1.71 1.90
N ASP A 108 -21.51 -1.46 3.13
CA ASP A 108 -22.36 -1.45 4.33
C ASP A 108 -23.31 -0.24 4.32
N THR A 109 -22.80 0.94 3.99
CA THR A 109 -23.59 2.15 3.76
C THR A 109 -24.61 1.94 2.64
N ALA A 110 -24.23 1.25 1.55
CA ALA A 110 -25.14 0.91 0.47
C ALA A 110 -26.24 -0.07 0.89
N ASN A 111 -25.94 -1.04 1.76
CA ASN A 111 -26.93 -1.95 2.35
C ASN A 111 -27.93 -1.22 3.26
N LEU A 112 -27.47 -0.21 4.02
CA LEU A 112 -28.33 0.67 4.80
C LEU A 112 -29.24 1.52 3.90
N ILE A 113 -28.71 2.12 2.84
CA ILE A 113 -29.49 2.91 1.86
C ILE A 113 -30.50 2.01 1.14
N SER A 114 -30.09 0.81 0.72
CA SER A 114 -30.97 -0.19 0.09
C SER A 114 -32.12 -0.60 1.01
N SER A 115 -31.83 -0.80 2.31
CA SER A 115 -32.87 -1.11 3.31
C SER A 115 -33.82 0.07 3.51
N TYR A 116 -33.31 1.30 3.65
CA TYR A 116 -34.13 2.51 3.70
C TYR A 116 -35.06 2.64 2.47
N ILE A 117 -34.57 2.36 1.26
CA ILE A 117 -35.37 2.40 0.03
C ILE A 117 -36.48 1.33 0.03
N ARG A 118 -36.18 0.11 0.51
CA ARG A 118 -37.13 -1.01 0.57
C ARG A 118 -38.22 -0.80 1.63
N ASP A 119 -37.83 -0.28 2.79
CA ASP A 119 -38.68 -0.21 3.99
C ASP A 119 -39.49 1.11 4.05
N ALA A 120 -39.28 2.03 3.09
CA ALA A 120 -40.01 3.29 2.98
C ALA A 120 -41.48 3.09 2.57
N SER A 121 -42.41 3.59 3.41
CA SER A 121 -43.85 3.61 3.14
C SER A 121 -44.31 4.70 2.15
N SER A 122 -43.36 5.49 1.63
CA SER A 122 -43.57 6.59 0.68
C SER A 122 -42.35 6.70 -0.25
N SER A 123 -42.40 7.55 -1.28
CA SER A 123 -41.25 7.78 -2.17
C SER A 123 -39.99 8.19 -1.37
N PRO A 124 -38.92 7.38 -1.34
CA PRO A 124 -37.73 7.70 -0.57
C PRO A 124 -37.01 8.91 -1.18
N VAL A 125 -36.44 9.75 -0.32
CA VAL A 125 -35.72 10.97 -0.72
C VAL A 125 -34.30 10.94 -0.18
N ALA A 126 -33.36 11.52 -0.93
CA ALA A 126 -31.96 11.63 -0.54
C ALA A 126 -31.44 13.03 -0.87
N LYS A 127 -30.51 13.52 -0.05
CA LYS A 127 -29.79 14.77 -0.25
C LYS A 127 -28.29 14.48 -0.22
N ILE A 128 -27.59 14.85 -1.30
CA ILE A 128 -26.12 14.83 -1.34
C ILE A 128 -25.66 16.26 -1.06
N GLU A 129 -24.88 16.44 0.00
CA GLU A 129 -24.38 17.76 0.44
C GLU A 129 -22.99 18.05 -0.17
N PRO A 130 -22.57 19.33 -0.24
CA PRO A 130 -21.22 19.69 -0.67
C PRO A 130 -20.13 18.99 0.16
N THR A 131 -19.05 18.57 -0.51
CA THR A 131 -17.93 17.86 0.12
C THR A 131 -17.26 18.71 1.21
N ARG A 132 -16.91 18.06 2.33
CA ARG A 132 -16.12 18.64 3.43
C ARG A 132 -14.90 17.77 3.71
N THR A 133 -13.77 18.39 4.03
CA THR A 133 -12.56 17.67 4.46
C THR A 133 -12.67 17.30 5.93
N ILE A 134 -12.34 16.06 6.29
CA ILE A 134 -12.20 15.59 7.67
C ILE A 134 -10.71 15.34 7.90
N THR A 135 -10.16 15.86 9.00
CA THR A 135 -8.73 15.78 9.34
C THR A 135 -8.53 15.41 10.81
N GLY A 136 -7.27 15.19 11.20
CA GLY A 136 -6.89 14.89 12.58
C GLY A 136 -7.13 13.42 12.97
N GLU A 137 -7.15 13.17 14.28
CA GLU A 137 -7.12 11.83 14.88
C GLU A 137 -8.32 10.93 14.53
N ARG A 138 -9.39 11.53 13.99
CA ARG A 138 -10.61 10.82 13.56
C ARG A 138 -10.43 10.07 12.23
N VAL A 139 -9.28 10.23 11.57
CA VAL A 139 -8.95 9.55 10.29
C VAL A 139 -7.83 8.53 10.53
N LEU A 140 -7.96 7.33 9.94
CA LEU A 140 -6.89 6.33 9.93
C LEU A 140 -5.93 6.62 8.78
N ALA A 141 -4.73 7.11 9.10
CA ALA A 141 -3.69 7.43 8.15
C ALA A 141 -2.29 7.28 8.79
N PRO A 142 -1.25 6.89 8.03
CA PRO A 142 -1.29 6.62 6.59
C PRO A 142 -1.85 5.22 6.25
N LYS A 143 -2.27 5.05 5.00
CA LYS A 143 -2.58 3.76 4.36
C LYS A 143 -1.81 3.70 3.03
N VAL A 144 -1.40 2.51 2.60
CA VAL A 144 -0.78 2.35 1.28
C VAL A 144 -1.87 2.17 0.22
N ALA A 145 -2.02 3.17 -0.64
CA ALA A 145 -3.14 3.29 -1.57
C ALA A 145 -3.19 2.17 -2.62
N ALA A 146 -4.40 1.81 -3.04
CA ALA A 146 -4.64 0.63 -3.90
C ALA A 146 -3.91 0.68 -5.26
N PHE A 147 -3.62 1.87 -5.79
CA PHE A 147 -2.88 2.05 -7.06
C PHE A 147 -1.36 1.92 -6.92
N SER A 148 -0.81 1.87 -5.70
CA SER A 148 0.63 1.78 -5.50
C SER A 148 1.13 0.42 -5.96
N SER A 149 2.13 0.41 -6.85
CA SER A 149 2.83 -0.82 -7.24
C SER A 149 3.49 -1.47 -6.03
N ARG A 150 3.52 -2.81 -6.02
CA ARG A 150 4.02 -3.62 -4.91
C ARG A 150 5.28 -4.38 -5.33
N GLY A 151 6.07 -4.79 -4.34
CA GLY A 151 7.14 -5.76 -4.52
C GLY A 151 6.63 -7.21 -4.57
N PRO A 152 7.53 -8.19 -4.76
CA PRO A 152 8.98 -8.04 -4.94
C PRO A 152 9.33 -7.38 -6.29
N SER A 153 10.59 -6.95 -6.44
CA SER A 153 11.11 -6.60 -7.77
C SER A 153 11.22 -7.87 -8.62
N ILE A 154 10.69 -7.84 -9.84
CA ILE A 154 10.74 -8.97 -10.79
C ILE A 154 12.20 -9.27 -11.17
N ASP A 155 12.98 -8.23 -11.48
CA ASP A 155 14.38 -8.37 -11.91
C ASP A 155 15.35 -8.62 -10.74
N TYR A 156 15.04 -8.08 -9.55
CA TYR A 156 15.92 -8.10 -8.38
C TYR A 156 15.17 -8.48 -7.09
N PRO A 157 14.62 -9.70 -6.98
CA PRO A 157 13.80 -10.12 -5.82
C PRO A 157 14.60 -10.22 -4.51
N ASP A 158 15.93 -10.21 -4.57
CA ASP A 158 16.84 -10.10 -3.43
C ASP A 158 17.08 -8.65 -2.96
N ILE A 159 16.36 -7.68 -3.52
CA ILE A 159 16.28 -6.28 -3.08
C ILE A 159 14.82 -5.90 -2.83
N ILE A 160 14.48 -5.48 -1.59
CA ILE A 160 13.12 -5.04 -1.25
C ILE A 160 12.75 -3.79 -2.06
N LYS A 161 11.56 -3.80 -2.65
CA LYS A 161 10.90 -2.64 -3.28
C LYS A 161 9.42 -2.59 -2.90
N PRO A 162 8.80 -1.41 -2.75
CA PRO A 162 9.42 -0.07 -2.82
C PRO A 162 10.43 0.16 -1.68
N ASP A 163 11.18 1.26 -1.73
CA ASP A 163 12.15 1.61 -0.67
C ASP A 163 11.47 2.27 0.54
N ILE A 164 10.49 3.16 0.28
CA ILE A 164 9.83 4.00 1.28
C ILE A 164 8.43 4.41 0.78
N ALA A 165 7.46 4.60 1.67
CA ALA A 165 6.18 5.24 1.38
C ALA A 165 6.15 6.71 1.81
N ALA A 166 5.43 7.54 1.05
CA ALA A 166 5.23 8.97 1.35
C ALA A 166 3.85 9.43 0.83
N PRO A 167 3.34 10.61 1.26
CA PRO A 167 2.03 11.11 0.87
C PRO A 167 1.88 11.26 -0.66
N GLY A 168 1.02 10.42 -1.25
CA GLY A 168 0.76 10.41 -2.70
C GLY A 168 -0.72 10.46 -3.11
N SER A 169 -1.65 10.46 -2.16
CA SER A 169 -3.10 10.51 -2.41
C SER A 169 -3.68 11.88 -2.12
N ASN A 170 -4.46 12.41 -3.06
CA ASN A 170 -5.18 13.69 -2.96
C ASN A 170 -4.29 14.88 -2.54
N ILE A 171 -3.11 14.98 -3.15
CA ILE A 171 -2.12 16.03 -2.89
C ILE A 171 -2.50 17.28 -3.68
N LEU A 172 -2.75 18.40 -2.99
CA LEU A 172 -2.98 19.69 -3.62
C LEU A 172 -1.67 20.27 -4.16
N ALA A 173 -1.58 20.48 -5.46
CA ALA A 173 -0.41 21.03 -6.14
C ALA A 173 -0.81 22.08 -7.20
N ALA A 174 0.13 22.93 -7.59
CA ALA A 174 -0.08 23.89 -8.68
C ALA A 174 -0.15 23.17 -10.04
N MET A 175 -1.12 23.57 -10.87
CA MET A 175 -1.28 23.12 -12.25
C MET A 175 -1.59 24.34 -13.12
N LYS A 176 -0.60 24.81 -13.89
CA LYS A 176 -0.67 26.07 -14.66
C LYS A 176 -0.98 27.27 -13.74
N ASP A 177 -2.14 27.89 -13.93
CA ASP A 177 -2.67 29.09 -13.29
C ASP A 177 -3.61 28.80 -12.10
N GLN A 178 -3.78 27.53 -11.74
CA GLN A 178 -4.68 27.07 -10.68
C GLN A 178 -4.04 25.99 -9.79
N TYR A 179 -4.76 25.54 -8.76
CA TYR A 179 -4.39 24.38 -7.94
C TYR A 179 -5.31 23.19 -8.22
N GLN A 180 -4.76 21.98 -8.21
CA GLN A 180 -5.52 20.74 -8.41
C GLN A 180 -5.07 19.65 -7.43
N LEU A 181 -5.99 18.78 -7.03
CA LEU A 181 -5.68 17.55 -6.30
C LEU A 181 -5.14 16.49 -7.28
N GLY A 182 -3.85 16.17 -7.16
CA GLY A 182 -3.20 15.05 -7.84
C GLY A 182 -3.21 13.78 -7.00
N THR A 183 -3.09 12.62 -7.63
CA THR A 183 -2.88 11.34 -6.93
C THR A 183 -1.98 10.43 -7.76
N GLY A 184 -1.02 9.79 -7.09
CA GLY A 184 -0.08 8.84 -7.70
C GLY A 184 1.22 8.75 -6.92
N THR A 185 2.02 7.74 -7.21
CA THR A 185 3.43 7.69 -6.74
C THR A 185 4.22 8.89 -7.25
N SER A 186 3.86 9.44 -8.43
CA SER A 186 4.35 10.73 -8.95
C SER A 186 4.13 11.93 -8.02
N MET A 187 3.20 11.87 -7.06
CA MET A 187 2.98 12.90 -6.04
C MET A 187 3.70 12.56 -4.72
N ALA A 188 4.00 11.29 -4.46
CA ALA A 188 4.86 10.86 -3.35
C ALA A 188 6.35 11.18 -3.61
N THR A 189 6.84 10.93 -4.83
CA THR A 189 8.23 11.18 -5.25
C THR A 189 8.74 12.60 -4.93
N PRO A 190 8.04 13.71 -5.27
CA PRO A 190 8.52 15.06 -4.95
C PRO A 190 8.57 15.36 -3.45
N HIS A 191 7.73 14.74 -2.62
CA HIS A 191 7.86 14.84 -1.15
C HIS A 191 9.20 14.22 -0.69
N VAL A 192 9.50 13.01 -1.15
CA VAL A 192 10.77 12.33 -0.82
C VAL A 192 11.96 13.13 -1.37
N ALA A 193 11.89 13.65 -2.59
CA ALA A 193 12.95 14.46 -3.19
C ALA A 193 13.21 15.77 -2.41
N GLY A 194 12.16 16.44 -1.94
CA GLY A 194 12.27 17.61 -1.06
C GLY A 194 12.94 17.28 0.28
N ILE A 195 12.56 16.14 0.89
CA ILE A 195 13.18 15.65 2.13
C ILE A 195 14.66 15.30 1.90
N VAL A 196 15.00 14.63 0.80
CA VAL A 196 16.39 14.34 0.39
C VAL A 196 17.21 15.63 0.26
N ALA A 197 16.64 16.69 -0.35
CA ALA A 197 17.31 17.98 -0.47
C ALA A 197 17.57 18.66 0.90
N LEU A 198 16.59 18.60 1.82
CA LEU A 198 16.74 19.12 3.18
C LEU A 198 17.79 18.33 3.98
N LEU A 199 17.76 16.99 3.91
CA LEU A 199 18.75 16.12 4.56
C LEU A 199 20.16 16.35 3.99
N LYS A 200 20.29 16.57 2.68
CA LYS A 200 21.58 16.89 2.05
C LYS A 200 22.09 18.30 2.37
N ALA A 201 21.20 19.24 2.67
CA ALA A 201 21.58 20.56 3.19
C ALA A 201 22.03 20.50 4.66
N LEU A 202 21.40 19.64 5.48
CA LEU A 202 21.78 19.41 6.87
C LEU A 202 23.07 18.59 7.00
N HIS A 203 23.27 17.61 6.11
CA HIS A 203 24.44 16.73 6.06
C HIS A 203 25.14 16.79 4.69
N PRO A 204 25.91 17.85 4.40
CA PRO A 204 26.54 18.06 3.09
C PRO A 204 27.47 16.92 2.65
N ASP A 205 28.06 16.18 3.59
CA ASP A 205 29.03 15.11 3.30
C ASP A 205 28.39 13.73 3.09
N TRP A 206 27.11 13.54 3.44
CA TRP A 206 26.45 12.23 3.30
C TRP A 206 26.35 11.77 1.85
N SER A 207 26.69 10.51 1.59
CA SER A 207 26.47 9.88 0.29
C SER A 207 24.96 9.78 -0.04
N PRO A 208 24.57 9.59 -1.32
CA PRO A 208 23.19 9.27 -1.66
C PRO A 208 22.65 8.01 -0.95
N ALA A 209 23.53 7.04 -0.64
CA ALA A 209 23.18 5.84 0.11
C ALA A 209 23.00 6.13 1.61
N ALA A 210 23.80 7.00 2.21
CA ALA A 210 23.63 7.47 3.58
C ALA A 210 22.28 8.18 3.77
N VAL A 211 21.92 9.12 2.86
CA VAL A 211 20.61 9.79 2.89
C VAL A 211 19.47 8.78 2.70
N LYS A 212 19.59 7.85 1.75
CA LYS A 212 18.61 6.77 1.55
C LYS A 212 18.48 5.90 2.80
N SER A 213 19.59 5.57 3.46
CA SER A 213 19.58 4.78 4.69
C SER A 213 18.82 5.52 5.78
N ALA A 214 19.15 6.78 6.05
CA ALA A 214 18.50 7.57 7.09
C ALA A 214 16.97 7.61 6.91
N ILE A 215 16.49 7.82 5.67
CA ILE A 215 15.07 7.82 5.33
C ILE A 215 14.38 6.48 5.61
N ILE A 216 15.06 5.37 5.30
CA ILE A 216 14.48 4.02 5.42
C ILE A 216 14.52 3.53 6.88
N THR A 217 15.62 3.77 7.59
CA THR A 217 15.83 3.20 8.93
C THR A 217 15.01 3.87 10.03
N THR A 218 14.54 5.10 9.78
CA THR A 218 13.71 5.87 10.73
C THR A 218 12.25 5.96 10.29
N ALA A 219 11.83 5.19 9.28
CA ALA A 219 10.47 5.20 8.78
C ALA A 219 9.48 4.56 9.77
N SER A 220 8.27 5.11 9.89
CA SER A 220 7.23 4.53 10.74
C SER A 220 6.47 3.42 10.04
N VAL A 221 6.28 2.28 10.70
CA VAL A 221 5.39 1.18 10.25
C VAL A 221 4.00 1.24 10.89
N THR A 222 3.76 2.24 11.73
CA THR A 222 2.49 2.47 12.44
C THR A 222 1.97 3.89 12.24
N ASP A 223 0.70 4.10 12.52
CA ASP A 223 0.12 5.43 12.71
C ASP A 223 0.51 6.03 14.08
N LYS A 224 0.06 7.26 14.34
CA LYS A 224 0.33 7.99 15.61
C LYS A 224 -0.23 7.33 16.87
N ARG A 225 -1.05 6.27 16.74
CA ARG A 225 -1.63 5.49 17.84
C ARG A 225 -0.94 4.13 18.02
N GLY A 226 0.09 3.83 17.23
CA GLY A 226 0.74 2.53 17.21
C GLY A 226 -0.01 1.46 16.41
N ILE A 227 -1.05 1.82 15.64
CA ILE A 227 -1.79 0.88 14.81
C ILE A 227 -0.96 0.61 13.53
N PRO A 228 -0.73 -0.65 13.11
CA PRO A 228 -0.01 -0.96 11.88
C PRO A 228 -0.61 -0.27 10.65
N ILE A 229 0.25 0.22 9.76
CA ILE A 229 -0.18 0.74 8.46
C ILE A 229 -0.92 -0.36 7.70
N LEU A 230 -2.04 0.00 7.06
CA LEU A 230 -2.82 -0.92 6.23
C LEU A 230 -2.55 -0.69 4.75
N ALA A 231 -2.55 -1.77 3.98
CA ALA A 231 -2.57 -1.73 2.52
C ALA A 231 -4.03 -1.78 2.03
N GLU A 232 -4.41 -0.83 1.18
CA GLU A 232 -5.67 -0.92 0.45
C GLU A 232 -5.59 -2.04 -0.59
N GLY A 233 -6.63 -2.88 -0.63
CA GLY A 233 -6.69 -4.08 -1.43
C GLY A 233 -8.03 -4.81 -1.25
N MET A 234 -8.15 -5.97 -1.87
CA MET A 234 -9.34 -6.81 -1.91
C MET A 234 -8.97 -8.24 -1.49
N PRO A 235 -9.02 -8.61 -0.19
CA PRO A 235 -9.34 -7.77 0.96
C PRO A 235 -8.19 -6.81 1.36
N ARG A 236 -8.48 -5.86 2.26
CA ARG A 236 -7.43 -5.07 2.92
C ARG A 236 -6.58 -5.97 3.82
N LYS A 237 -5.29 -5.67 3.91
CA LYS A 237 -4.34 -6.37 4.80
C LYS A 237 -3.48 -5.38 5.59
N ILE A 238 -2.79 -5.87 6.61
CA ILE A 238 -1.67 -5.14 7.22
C ILE A 238 -0.61 -4.97 6.13
N ALA A 239 -0.08 -3.75 6.00
CA ALA A 239 0.95 -3.47 5.03
C ALA A 239 2.29 -4.11 5.45
N ASP A 240 3.03 -4.61 4.47
CA ASP A 240 4.32 -5.29 4.65
C ASP A 240 5.44 -4.55 3.88
N PRO A 241 6.71 -4.99 3.97
CA PRO A 241 7.82 -4.38 3.24
C PRO A 241 7.67 -4.29 1.72
N PHE A 242 6.84 -5.12 1.05
CA PHE A 242 6.54 -4.97 -0.37
C PHE A 242 5.41 -3.97 -0.66
N ASP A 243 4.73 -3.49 0.37
CA ASP A 243 3.80 -2.36 0.29
C ASP A 243 4.49 -1.01 0.49
N TYR A 244 5.36 -0.87 1.49
CA TYR A 244 5.93 0.42 1.92
C TYR A 244 7.47 0.48 2.05
N GLY A 245 8.19 -0.62 1.83
CA GLY A 245 9.64 -0.68 2.08
C GLY A 245 9.99 -0.58 3.56
N GLY A 246 10.69 0.49 3.95
CA GLY A 246 10.98 0.80 5.36
C GLY A 246 9.74 1.15 6.19
N GLY A 247 8.77 1.84 5.58
CA GLY A 247 7.58 2.39 6.26
C GLY A 247 7.12 3.69 5.60
N ASN A 248 6.29 4.47 6.29
CA ASN A 248 6.00 5.86 5.93
C ASN A 248 7.14 6.78 6.41
N ILE A 249 7.63 7.65 5.52
CA ILE A 249 8.74 8.57 5.77
C ILE A 249 8.51 9.49 6.99
N ASP A 250 9.54 9.61 7.83
CA ASP A 250 9.63 10.60 8.91
C ASP A 250 10.85 11.51 8.66
N PRO A 251 10.64 12.77 8.21
CA PRO A 251 11.74 13.70 7.93
C PRO A 251 12.55 14.10 9.17
N ASN A 252 11.90 14.16 10.34
CA ASN A 252 12.53 14.67 11.57
C ASN A 252 13.42 13.59 12.17
N SER A 253 12.95 12.35 12.20
CA SER A 253 13.77 11.22 12.65
C SER A 253 14.93 10.95 11.67
N ALA A 254 14.70 11.08 10.36
CA ALA A 254 15.76 10.92 9.34
C ALA A 254 16.85 12.01 9.39
N ALA A 255 16.61 13.15 10.05
CA ALA A 255 17.58 14.21 10.23
C ALA A 255 18.72 13.84 11.21
N ASP A 256 18.48 12.88 12.11
CA ASP A 256 19.49 12.31 13.00
C ASP A 256 19.15 10.83 13.27
N PRO A 257 19.54 9.91 12.36
CA PRO A 257 19.16 8.50 12.40
C PRO A 257 20.02 7.67 13.38
N GLY A 258 21.08 8.24 13.96
CA GLY A 258 22.05 7.49 14.76
C GLY A 258 23.00 6.63 13.91
N LEU A 259 22.48 5.62 13.19
CA LEU A 259 23.27 4.73 12.32
C LEU A 259 22.80 4.78 10.86
N ILE A 260 23.75 4.62 9.93
CA ILE A 260 23.49 4.50 8.49
C ILE A 260 24.17 3.26 7.88
N TYR A 261 23.51 2.69 6.87
CA TYR A 261 24.02 1.66 5.97
C TYR A 261 24.52 2.34 4.70
N ASP A 262 25.77 2.77 4.71
CA ASP A 262 26.42 3.38 3.54
C ASP A 262 27.04 2.31 2.62
N ILE A 263 27.16 2.60 1.33
CA ILE A 263 27.73 1.66 0.34
C ILE A 263 28.53 2.42 -0.71
N ASP A 264 29.73 1.93 -1.00
CA ASP A 264 30.60 2.50 -2.02
C ASP A 264 30.01 2.27 -3.43
N PRO A 265 29.99 3.28 -4.32
CA PRO A 265 29.48 3.12 -5.69
C PRO A 265 30.12 1.99 -6.50
N SER A 266 31.37 1.61 -6.18
CA SER A 266 32.05 0.48 -6.82
C SER A 266 31.41 -0.87 -6.48
N ASP A 267 30.70 -1.01 -5.35
CA ASP A 267 30.00 -2.26 -5.01
C ASP A 267 28.75 -2.48 -5.88
N TYR A 268 28.01 -1.41 -6.21
CA TYR A 268 27.00 -1.48 -7.26
C TYR A 268 27.62 -1.82 -8.63
N THR A 269 28.78 -1.26 -8.95
CA THR A 269 29.48 -1.54 -10.21
C THR A 269 29.94 -3.01 -10.29
N LYS A 270 30.43 -3.59 -9.19
CA LYS A 270 30.74 -5.03 -9.08
C LYS A 270 29.48 -5.89 -9.26
N PHE A 271 28.38 -5.54 -8.58
CA PHE A 271 27.10 -6.22 -8.70
C PHE A 271 26.57 -6.21 -10.14
N PHE A 272 26.36 -5.04 -10.73
CA PHE A 272 25.85 -4.93 -12.10
C PHE A 272 26.84 -5.46 -13.14
N GLY A 273 28.15 -5.30 -12.95
CA GLY A 273 29.18 -5.84 -13.83
C GLY A 273 29.15 -7.37 -13.94
N CYS A 274 28.90 -8.05 -12.81
CA CYS A 274 28.76 -9.52 -12.79
C CYS A 274 27.36 -10.00 -13.21
N THR A 275 26.30 -9.22 -13.00
CA THR A 275 24.93 -9.57 -13.39
C THR A 275 24.66 -9.34 -14.88
N ILE A 276 25.13 -8.22 -15.44
CA ILE A 276 24.85 -7.80 -16.84
C ILE A 276 25.97 -8.27 -17.80
N LYS A 277 27.04 -8.90 -17.29
CA LYS A 277 28.17 -9.48 -18.06
C LYS A 277 28.88 -8.52 -19.03
N THR A 278 28.95 -7.23 -18.72
CA THR A 278 29.42 -6.21 -19.69
C THR A 278 30.93 -6.09 -19.84
N SER A 279 31.76 -6.30 -18.79
CA SER A 279 33.21 -6.57 -18.86
C SER A 279 33.96 -6.43 -17.51
N VAL A 280 33.95 -7.48 -16.67
CA VAL A 280 34.97 -7.66 -15.61
C VAL A 280 35.27 -9.16 -15.48
N ARG A 281 36.50 -9.54 -15.09
CA ARG A 281 36.83 -10.89 -14.61
C ARG A 281 36.10 -11.16 -13.28
N CYS A 282 34.83 -11.52 -13.33
CA CYS A 282 34.07 -11.98 -12.17
C CYS A 282 34.57 -13.36 -11.75
N ASN A 283 35.59 -13.37 -10.88
CA ASN A 283 36.06 -14.56 -10.18
C ASN A 283 35.11 -14.96 -9.03
N ALA A 284 34.10 -14.13 -8.75
CA ALA A 284 33.04 -14.39 -7.79
C ALA A 284 31.86 -15.10 -8.47
N THR A 285 31.36 -16.14 -7.80
CA THR A 285 29.98 -16.62 -7.94
C THR A 285 29.02 -15.43 -7.94
N ILE A 286 27.95 -15.48 -8.77
CA ILE A 286 26.97 -14.39 -8.95
C ILE A 286 26.62 -13.75 -7.60
N LEU A 287 27.07 -12.50 -7.39
CA LEU A 287 26.92 -11.82 -6.11
C LEU A 287 25.46 -11.41 -5.96
N ARG A 288 24.71 -12.16 -5.14
CA ARG A 288 23.29 -11.88 -4.88
C ARG A 288 23.11 -10.48 -4.31
N GLY A 289 22.03 -9.80 -4.70
CA GLY A 289 21.72 -8.43 -4.30
C GLY A 289 21.61 -8.24 -2.79
N TYR A 290 21.24 -9.29 -2.05
CA TYR A 290 21.22 -9.26 -0.60
C TYR A 290 22.60 -9.08 0.06
N HIS A 291 23.72 -9.27 -0.66
CA HIS A 291 25.06 -8.93 -0.17
C HIS A 291 25.43 -7.45 -0.29
N LEU A 292 24.67 -6.65 -1.05
CA LEU A 292 24.83 -5.18 -1.03
C LEU A 292 24.49 -4.65 0.37
N ASN A 293 25.22 -3.65 0.84
CA ASN A 293 25.01 -3.05 2.16
C ASN A 293 23.79 -2.10 2.17
N LEU A 294 22.62 -2.63 1.87
CA LEU A 294 21.36 -1.89 1.81
C LEU A 294 20.66 -1.90 3.18
N PRO A 295 19.87 -0.87 3.52
CA PRO A 295 19.03 -0.80 4.72
C PRO A 295 17.79 -1.71 4.63
N SER A 296 17.94 -2.90 4.05
CA SER A 296 16.93 -3.95 3.92
C SER A 296 17.61 -5.29 3.59
N ILE A 297 16.93 -6.41 3.86
CA ILE A 297 17.41 -7.75 3.48
C ILE A 297 16.27 -8.52 2.83
N SER A 298 16.44 -9.01 1.59
CA SER A 298 15.51 -9.97 0.97
C SER A 298 16.24 -11.25 0.60
N VAL A 299 15.78 -12.41 1.10
CA VAL A 299 16.30 -13.73 0.72
C VAL A 299 15.20 -14.50 -0.02
N PRO A 300 15.19 -14.48 -1.37
CA PRO A 300 14.07 -14.96 -2.18
C PRO A 300 14.03 -16.49 -2.37
N ASP A 301 15.07 -17.20 -1.92
CA ASP A 301 15.28 -18.63 -2.16
C ASP A 301 15.99 -19.32 -0.97
N LEU A 302 15.48 -19.14 0.25
CA LEU A 302 16.06 -19.75 1.46
C LEU A 302 15.81 -21.27 1.50
N ARG A 303 16.75 -22.05 0.94
CA ARG A 303 16.78 -23.53 1.00
C ARG A 303 17.64 -24.08 2.13
N HIS A 304 18.70 -23.36 2.46
CA HIS A 304 19.74 -23.73 3.41
C HIS A 304 20.06 -22.53 4.31
N PRO A 305 20.68 -22.74 5.49
CA PRO A 305 21.17 -21.64 6.31
C PRO A 305 22.01 -20.65 5.49
N THR A 306 21.55 -19.40 5.43
CA THR A 306 22.16 -18.31 4.65
C THR A 306 22.53 -17.18 5.58
N THR A 307 23.78 -16.71 5.49
CA THR A 307 24.29 -15.61 6.31
C THR A 307 24.58 -14.40 5.45
N VAL A 308 24.04 -13.24 5.86
CA VAL A 308 24.15 -11.96 5.18
C VAL A 308 24.92 -11.00 6.07
N SER A 309 25.98 -10.37 5.56
CA SER A 309 26.71 -9.33 6.28
C SER A 309 26.10 -7.94 6.04
N ARG A 310 26.16 -7.07 7.05
CA ARG A 310 25.86 -5.65 6.95
C ARG A 310 26.88 -4.84 7.73
N THR A 311 27.15 -3.64 7.25
CA THR A 311 28.07 -2.68 7.88
C THR A 311 27.29 -1.41 8.19
N VAL A 312 27.46 -0.89 9.40
CA VAL A 312 26.82 0.36 9.85
C VAL A 312 27.87 1.35 10.32
N THR A 313 27.66 2.61 9.95
CA THR A 313 28.46 3.75 10.41
C THR A 313 27.63 4.57 11.40
N ASN A 314 28.22 4.89 12.55
CA ASN A 314 27.61 5.80 13.52
C ASN A 314 27.79 7.26 13.08
N VAL A 315 26.67 7.96 12.94
CA VAL A 315 26.57 9.39 12.59
C VAL A 315 25.92 10.23 13.69
N GLY A 316 25.52 9.61 14.80
CA GLY A 316 24.98 10.26 15.99
C GLY A 316 26.03 10.49 17.08
N GLU A 317 25.64 10.27 18.34
CA GLU A 317 26.51 10.43 19.50
C GLU A 317 27.73 9.50 19.43
N VAL A 318 28.94 10.05 19.66
CA VAL A 318 30.22 9.34 19.44
C VAL A 318 30.33 8.06 20.26
N ASN A 319 29.98 8.13 21.54
CA ASN A 319 29.97 6.99 22.46
C ASN A 319 28.54 6.48 22.55
N ALA A 320 28.21 5.43 21.80
CA ALA A 320 26.88 4.87 21.74
C ALA A 320 26.92 3.34 21.73
N VAL A 321 26.02 2.73 22.50
CA VAL A 321 25.81 1.27 22.49
C VAL A 321 24.45 0.99 21.88
N TYR A 322 24.40 0.12 20.88
CA TYR A 322 23.15 -0.31 20.25
C TYR A 322 22.95 -1.81 20.45
N HIS A 323 21.73 -2.20 20.81
CA HIS A 323 21.31 -3.59 20.98
C HIS A 323 20.46 -4.04 19.79
N ALA A 324 20.62 -5.30 19.37
CA ALA A 324 19.84 -5.90 18.30
C ALA A 324 18.50 -6.44 18.83
N GLU A 325 17.40 -5.85 18.40
CA GLU A 325 16.06 -6.43 18.52
C GLU A 325 15.69 -7.12 17.20
N THR A 326 15.16 -8.34 17.28
CA THR A 326 14.92 -9.20 16.11
C THR A 326 13.48 -9.70 16.06
N GLN A 327 12.75 -9.29 15.02
CA GLN A 327 11.48 -9.88 14.64
C GLN A 327 11.74 -10.90 13.53
N SER A 328 11.83 -12.18 13.89
CA SER A 328 12.07 -13.26 12.92
C SER A 328 10.89 -13.42 11.95
N PRO A 329 11.11 -13.56 10.63
CA PRO A 329 10.05 -13.93 9.70
C PRO A 329 9.42 -15.28 10.07
N PRO A 330 8.08 -15.43 9.99
CA PRO A 330 7.40 -16.70 10.25
C PRO A 330 8.03 -17.90 9.53
N GLY A 331 8.29 -18.99 10.25
CA GLY A 331 8.95 -20.19 9.71
C GLY A 331 10.47 -20.09 9.52
N VAL A 332 11.09 -18.94 9.84
CA VAL A 332 12.54 -18.71 9.71
C VAL A 332 13.15 -18.41 11.08
N LYS A 333 14.24 -19.11 11.43
CA LYS A 333 15.08 -18.70 12.56
C LYS A 333 16.03 -17.60 12.09
N MET A 334 16.00 -16.46 12.75
CA MET A 334 16.93 -15.35 12.53
C MET A 334 17.85 -15.17 13.73
N VAL A 335 19.15 -14.99 13.48
CA VAL A 335 20.18 -14.73 14.51
C VAL A 335 21.08 -13.58 14.05
N VAL A 336 21.45 -12.69 14.96
CA VAL A 336 22.32 -11.53 14.67
C VAL A 336 23.58 -11.59 15.53
N GLU A 337 24.74 -11.48 14.89
CA GLU A 337 26.05 -11.59 15.54
C GLU A 337 27.02 -10.49 15.07
N PRO A 338 27.63 -9.69 15.98
CA PRO A 338 27.29 -9.60 17.41
C PRO A 338 25.88 -9.03 17.63
N SER A 339 25.28 -9.28 18.80
CA SER A 339 23.97 -8.71 19.17
C SER A 339 24.06 -7.32 19.82
N VAL A 340 25.27 -6.80 20.02
CA VAL A 340 25.55 -5.48 20.60
C VAL A 340 26.67 -4.82 19.79
N LEU A 341 26.48 -3.54 19.43
CA LEU A 341 27.48 -2.70 18.78
C LEU A 341 27.89 -1.58 19.71
N VAL A 342 29.19 -1.44 19.97
CA VAL A 342 29.76 -0.42 20.86
C VAL A 342 30.60 0.53 20.02
N PHE A 343 30.12 1.75 19.84
CA PHE A 343 30.79 2.80 19.08
C PHE A 343 31.57 3.74 20.01
N ASP A 344 32.72 4.18 19.52
CA ASP A 344 33.58 5.16 20.17
C ASP A 344 34.32 6.03 19.12
N VAL A 345 35.27 6.87 19.56
CA VAL A 345 36.05 7.76 18.70
C VAL A 345 36.83 7.02 17.60
N ALA A 346 37.37 5.83 17.90
CA ALA A 346 38.13 4.99 16.98
C ALA A 346 37.24 4.00 16.20
N ASN A 347 36.20 3.46 16.84
CA ASN A 347 35.33 2.42 16.30
C ASN A 347 33.98 3.00 15.84
N LYS A 348 34.00 3.80 14.77
CA LYS A 348 32.78 4.41 14.19
C LYS A 348 32.01 3.51 13.21
N ILE A 349 32.64 2.43 12.74
CA ILE A 349 32.10 1.52 11.73
C ILE A 349 32.13 0.11 12.30
N HIS A 350 30.98 -0.58 12.25
CA HIS A 350 30.88 -1.98 12.68
C HIS A 350 30.23 -2.85 11.62
N THR A 351 30.70 -4.09 11.50
CA THR A 351 30.13 -5.11 10.61
C THR A 351 29.50 -6.21 11.46
N PHE A 352 28.25 -6.54 11.18
CA PHE A 352 27.52 -7.65 11.80
C PHE A 352 27.00 -8.62 10.74
N LYS A 353 26.56 -9.79 11.19
CA LYS A 353 25.99 -10.86 10.37
C LYS A 353 24.56 -11.14 10.81
N VAL A 354 23.68 -11.40 9.84
CA VAL A 354 22.33 -11.90 10.04
C VAL A 354 22.25 -13.28 9.40
N SER A 355 22.02 -14.31 10.21
CA SER A 355 21.90 -15.70 9.78
C SER A 355 20.44 -16.12 9.77
N PHE A 356 19.97 -16.58 8.61
CA PHE A 356 18.62 -17.09 8.38
C PHE A 356 18.67 -18.60 8.21
N SER A 357 17.86 -19.35 8.93
CA SER A 357 17.71 -20.80 8.76
C SER A 357 16.24 -21.17 8.63
N PRO A 358 15.82 -21.93 7.60
CA PRO A 358 14.44 -22.36 7.47
C PRO A 358 14.12 -23.38 8.56
N LEU A 359 13.02 -23.21 9.29
CA LEU A 359 12.56 -24.16 10.31
C LEU A 359 11.86 -25.37 9.69
N TRP A 360 11.35 -25.22 8.46
CA TRP A 360 10.58 -26.22 7.73
C TRP A 360 11.10 -26.39 6.31
N LYS A 361 10.90 -27.57 5.73
CA LYS A 361 11.13 -27.82 4.30
C LYS A 361 9.79 -27.72 3.55
N LEU A 362 9.46 -26.53 3.07
CA LEU A 362 8.26 -26.29 2.27
C LEU A 362 8.56 -25.33 1.12
N GLN A 363 7.71 -25.37 0.10
CA GLN A 363 7.63 -24.30 -0.89
C GLN A 363 6.58 -23.30 -0.38
N GLY A 364 6.97 -22.06 -0.11
CA GLY A 364 6.07 -21.06 0.46
C GLY A 364 6.32 -19.66 -0.09
N ASP A 365 5.53 -18.72 0.39
CA ASP A 365 5.59 -17.31 0.03
C ASP A 365 6.63 -16.52 0.85
N TYR A 366 6.75 -15.23 0.53
CA TYR A 366 7.52 -14.31 1.35
C TYR A 366 6.88 -14.13 2.72
N THR A 367 7.72 -14.26 3.72
CA THR A 367 7.44 -13.99 5.12
C THR A 367 8.28 -12.79 5.55
N PHE A 368 7.76 -11.98 6.46
CA PHE A 368 8.35 -10.68 6.78
C PHE A 368 8.74 -10.55 8.25
N GLY A 369 9.78 -9.77 8.49
CA GLY A 369 10.29 -9.45 9.81
C GLY A 369 11.08 -8.15 9.80
N SER A 370 11.87 -7.92 10.84
CA SER A 370 12.80 -6.79 10.90
C SER A 370 13.94 -7.01 11.89
N LEU A 371 15.03 -6.29 11.66
CA LEU A 371 16.09 -6.04 12.63
C LEU A 371 16.06 -4.57 13.01
N THR A 372 16.00 -4.28 14.30
CA THR A 372 16.12 -2.93 14.85
C THR A 372 17.38 -2.85 15.70
N TRP A 373 18.25 -1.90 15.39
CA TRP A 373 19.30 -1.46 16.33
C TRP A 373 18.73 -0.34 17.19
N HIS A 374 18.63 -0.56 18.49
CA HIS A 374 18.05 0.43 19.41
C HIS A 374 18.99 0.80 20.56
N ASN A 375 18.83 2.02 21.05
CA ASN A 375 19.34 2.51 22.33
C ASN A 375 18.28 3.41 22.98
N ASP A 376 18.59 4.09 24.09
CA ASP A 376 17.63 4.91 24.84
C ASP A 376 17.04 6.10 24.05
N LYS A 377 17.64 6.47 22.90
CA LYS A 377 17.32 7.69 22.12
C LYS A 377 16.96 7.41 20.65
N LYS A 378 17.46 6.32 20.07
CA LYS A 378 17.46 6.04 18.63
C LYS A 378 17.00 4.62 18.35
N SER A 379 16.27 4.46 17.24
CA SER A 379 15.80 3.19 16.71
C SER A 379 16.10 3.17 15.20
N VAL A 380 16.86 2.17 14.76
CA VAL A 380 17.36 2.04 13.38
C VAL A 380 16.87 0.70 12.84
N ARG A 381 15.71 0.72 12.18
CA ARG A 381 14.99 -0.48 11.76
C ARG A 381 15.16 -0.78 10.28
N ILE A 382 15.58 -2.00 9.93
CA ILE A 382 15.58 -2.49 8.55
C ILE A 382 14.48 -3.55 8.34
N PRO A 383 13.69 -3.47 7.25
CA PRO A 383 12.75 -4.52 6.88
C PRO A 383 13.47 -5.76 6.35
N ILE A 384 12.88 -6.91 6.61
CA ILE A 384 13.38 -8.23 6.20
C ILE A 384 12.26 -8.99 5.49
N ALA A 385 12.57 -9.55 4.32
CA ALA A 385 11.68 -10.42 3.55
C ALA A 385 12.41 -11.74 3.26
N VAL A 386 11.78 -12.89 3.53
CA VAL A 386 12.40 -14.20 3.33
C VAL A 386 11.36 -15.17 2.78
N ARG A 387 11.72 -15.86 1.68
CA ARG A 387 10.89 -16.91 1.09
C ARG A 387 11.60 -18.26 1.23
N ILE A 388 10.95 -19.20 1.91
CA ILE A 388 11.45 -20.57 2.05
C ILE A 388 11.10 -21.34 0.77
N THR A 389 12.07 -22.03 0.18
CA THR A 389 11.87 -22.83 -1.03
C THR A 389 12.49 -24.22 -0.88
N ILE A 390 11.98 -25.17 -1.66
CA ILE A 390 12.58 -26.51 -1.83
C ILE A 390 13.04 -26.75 -3.27
N GLN A 391 12.52 -26.01 -4.26
CA GLN A 391 12.88 -26.10 -5.68
C GLN A 391 12.93 -24.71 -6.33
N ASP A 392 13.55 -24.61 -7.51
CA ASP A 392 13.62 -23.36 -8.30
C ASP A 392 12.28 -22.97 -8.93
N PHE A 393 11.43 -23.95 -9.23
CA PHE A 393 10.12 -23.72 -9.82
C PHE A 393 9.01 -23.81 -8.77
N TYR A 394 8.34 -22.69 -8.56
CA TYR A 394 6.91 -22.68 -8.24
C TYR A 394 6.26 -21.56 -9.04
N ALA A 395 5.19 -21.89 -9.77
CA ALA A 395 4.51 -20.98 -10.70
C ALA A 395 3.49 -20.07 -10.00
N ASP A 396 3.81 -19.69 -8.76
CA ASP A 396 3.01 -18.79 -7.94
C ASP A 396 3.97 -17.70 -7.42
N VAL A 397 4.18 -16.73 -8.31
CA VAL A 397 4.71 -15.40 -7.97
C VAL A 397 3.55 -14.48 -8.32
N ALA A 398 2.81 -14.08 -7.30
CA ALA A 398 1.52 -13.40 -7.41
C ALA A 398 1.54 -12.08 -8.21
#